data_AF-A0A243S129-F1
#
_entry.id   AF-A0A243S129-F1
#
_cell.length_a   1.000
_cell.length_b   1.000
_cell.length_c   1.000
_cell.angle_alpha   90.00
_cell.angle_beta   90.00
_cell.angle_gamma   90.00
#
_symmetry.space_group_name_H-M   'P 1'
#
loop_
_entity.id
_entity.type
_entity.pdbx_description
1 polymer ?
#
loop_
_entity_poly.entity_id
_entity_poly.type
_entity_poly.pdbx_seq_one_letter_code
_entity_poly.pdbx_strand_id
1 'polypeptide(L)'
;PAAPAGAYEAASPAATSTYTSPNASAGHVAPGETYACGVGNLCDLVWDPTVNKWELFRMFYCNRYYVYYWNGGGYFWNNQTSGTVARFYDQNGNTLRTDTAPTGQTSINWGPVYSIRNC
;
A
#
# COMPACT_ATOMS: atom_id res chain seq x y z
N PRO A 1 8.62 -6.87 6.47
CA PRO A 1 8.35 -8.11 5.69
C PRO A 1 9.53 -8.48 4.78
N ALA A 2 9.77 -9.76 4.49
CA ALA A 2 10.82 -10.16 3.53
C ALA A 2 10.55 -9.57 2.13
N ALA A 3 11.55 -9.49 1.26
CA ALA A 3 11.34 -9.04 -0.13
C ALA A 3 10.40 -10.00 -0.88
N PRO A 4 9.60 -9.53 -1.86
CA PRO A 4 8.77 -10.41 -2.67
C PRO A 4 9.63 -11.32 -3.56
N ALA A 5 9.10 -12.49 -3.92
CA ALA A 5 9.79 -13.43 -4.80
C ALA A 5 10.09 -12.76 -6.17
N GLY A 6 11.32 -12.91 -6.68
CA GLY A 6 11.77 -12.30 -7.93
C GLY A 6 12.17 -10.83 -7.82
N ALA A 7 12.14 -10.22 -6.61
CA ALA A 7 12.52 -8.82 -6.40
C ALA A 7 13.94 -8.47 -6.90
N TYR A 8 14.87 -9.43 -6.81
CA TYR A 8 16.26 -9.26 -7.23
C TYR A 8 16.50 -9.58 -8.71
N GLU A 9 15.52 -10.17 -9.42
CA GLU A 9 15.62 -10.46 -10.86
C GLU A 9 14.98 -9.35 -11.72
N ALA A 10 14.27 -8.41 -11.10
CA ALA A 10 13.49 -7.36 -11.75
C ALA A 10 14.17 -5.99 -11.85
N ALA A 11 15.51 -5.92 -11.77
CA ALA A 11 16.26 -4.73 -12.19
C ALA A 11 16.26 -4.63 -13.74
N SER A 12 15.06 -4.54 -14.32
CA SER A 12 14.86 -4.24 -15.74
C SER A 12 15.08 -2.74 -15.97
N PRO A 13 15.61 -2.33 -17.13
CA PRO A 13 15.93 -0.93 -17.41
C PRO A 13 14.64 -0.13 -17.70
N ALA A 14 13.88 0.22 -16.66
CA ALA A 14 12.87 1.30 -16.56
C ALA A 14 11.94 1.12 -15.33
N ALA A 15 12.43 0.62 -14.20
CA ALA A 15 11.61 0.58 -12.98
C ALA A 15 11.20 2.00 -12.56
N THR A 16 9.91 2.21 -12.27
CA THR A 16 9.38 3.50 -11.78
C THR A 16 8.98 3.35 -10.32
N SER A 17 9.32 4.34 -9.49
CA SER A 17 8.96 4.35 -8.08
C SER A 17 7.45 4.38 -7.93
N THR A 18 6.95 3.68 -6.91
CA THR A 18 5.54 3.74 -6.55
C THR A 18 5.19 5.12 -5.99
N TYR A 19 3.97 5.60 -6.22
CA TYR A 19 3.47 6.83 -5.62
C TYR A 19 1.93 6.87 -5.58
N THR A 20 1.38 7.90 -4.94
CA THR A 20 -0.06 8.15 -4.84
C THR A 20 -0.43 9.56 -5.28
N SER A 21 -1.68 9.74 -5.71
CA SER A 21 -2.29 11.06 -5.98
C SER A 21 -3.68 11.14 -5.33
N PRO A 22 -3.97 12.09 -4.43
CA PRO A 22 -3.02 13.06 -3.85
C PRO A 22 -1.87 12.35 -3.13
N ASN A 23 -0.77 13.06 -2.89
CA ASN A 23 0.40 12.45 -2.27
C ASN A 23 0.11 12.09 -0.80
N ALA A 24 0.20 10.79 -0.48
CA ALA A 24 0.26 10.32 0.90
C ALA A 24 1.68 10.46 1.47
N SER A 25 1.80 10.58 2.78
CA SER A 25 3.12 10.49 3.43
C SER A 25 3.70 9.09 3.20
N ALA A 26 4.95 9.00 2.79
CA ALA A 26 5.58 7.76 2.37
C ALA A 26 7.02 7.65 2.88
N GLY A 27 7.58 6.45 2.84
CA GLY A 27 8.98 6.22 3.20
C GLY A 27 9.37 4.75 3.17
N HIS A 28 10.66 4.49 2.96
CA HIS A 28 11.15 3.13 2.75
C HIS A 28 11.35 2.32 4.04
N VAL A 29 11.02 1.04 3.96
CA VAL A 29 11.28 0.00 4.96
C VAL A 29 12.13 -1.07 4.30
N ALA A 30 13.26 -1.42 4.91
CA ALA A 30 14.13 -2.45 4.35
C ALA A 30 13.47 -3.84 4.40
N PRO A 31 13.79 -4.74 3.46
CA PRO A 31 13.33 -6.12 3.53
C PRO A 31 13.74 -6.79 4.85
N GLY A 32 12.82 -7.54 5.46
CA GLY A 32 13.03 -8.20 6.75
C GLY A 32 12.79 -7.29 7.96
N GLU A 33 12.78 -5.97 7.79
CA GLU A 33 12.53 -5.04 8.88
C GLU A 33 11.06 -4.99 9.31
N THR A 34 10.88 -4.54 10.55
CA THR A 34 9.57 -4.23 11.12
C THR A 34 9.18 -2.78 10.80
N TYR A 35 7.88 -2.52 10.82
CA TYR A 35 7.35 -1.17 10.67
C TYR A 35 6.16 -0.98 11.60
N ALA A 36 5.89 0.28 11.95
CA ALA A 36 4.73 0.66 12.71
C ALA A 36 3.71 1.36 11.81
N CYS A 37 2.43 1.04 12.01
CA CYS A 37 1.33 1.85 11.49
C CYS A 37 0.79 2.73 12.62
N GLY A 38 0.98 4.04 12.53
CA GLY A 38 0.48 4.98 13.53
C GLY A 38 -1.05 4.97 13.59
N VAL A 39 -1.62 5.11 14.80
CA VAL A 39 -3.08 5.19 14.99
C VAL A 39 -3.66 6.31 14.12
N GLY A 40 -4.80 6.04 13.50
CA GLY A 40 -5.47 6.96 12.57
C GLY A 40 -5.06 6.80 11.11
N ASN A 41 -4.11 5.91 10.79
CA ASN A 41 -3.64 5.70 9.42
C ASN A 41 -4.17 4.38 8.84
N LEU A 42 -4.50 4.40 7.56
CA LEU A 42 -4.39 3.22 6.72
C LEU A 42 -2.95 3.18 6.19
N CYS A 43 -2.21 2.13 6.52
CA CYS A 43 -0.82 1.99 6.08
C CYS A 43 -0.72 0.91 5.00
N ASP A 44 -0.17 1.27 3.85
CA ASP A 44 -0.03 0.38 2.70
C ASP A 44 1.45 0.18 2.39
N LEU A 45 1.87 -1.08 2.36
CA LEU A 45 3.23 -1.52 2.12
C LEU A 45 3.33 -2.14 0.72
N VAL A 46 4.09 -1.50 -0.14
CA VAL A 46 4.19 -1.80 -1.58
C VAL A 46 5.65 -2.00 -1.94
N TRP A 47 5.98 -2.95 -2.81
CA TRP A 47 7.37 -3.12 -3.21
C TRP A 47 7.79 -2.00 -4.17
N ASP A 48 8.88 -1.31 -3.84
CA ASP A 48 9.54 -0.36 -4.72
C ASP A 48 10.79 -1.00 -5.34
N PRO A 49 10.70 -1.45 -6.61
CA PRO A 49 11.83 -2.11 -7.28
C PRO A 49 12.95 -1.14 -7.64
N THR A 50 12.75 0.18 -7.60
CA THR A 50 13.80 1.15 -7.95
C THR A 50 14.90 1.23 -6.90
N VAL A 51 14.56 0.97 -5.64
CA VAL A 51 15.50 0.97 -4.51
C VAL A 51 15.56 -0.37 -3.76
N ASN A 52 14.83 -1.38 -4.24
CA ASN A 52 14.73 -2.71 -3.63
C ASN A 52 14.32 -2.68 -2.16
N LYS A 53 13.31 -1.87 -1.85
CA LYS A 53 12.73 -1.73 -0.51
C LYS A 53 11.21 -1.75 -0.58
N TRP A 54 10.59 -1.92 0.57
CA TRP A 54 9.16 -1.67 0.71
C TRP A 54 8.93 -0.16 0.86
N GLU A 55 8.01 0.41 0.10
CA GLU A 55 7.48 1.74 0.31
C GLU A 55 6.26 1.67 1.23
N LEU A 56 6.28 2.43 2.33
CA LEU A 56 5.22 2.49 3.32
C LEU A 56 4.43 3.79 3.20
N PHE A 57 3.30 3.73 2.52
CA PHE A 57 2.35 4.83 2.44
C PHE A 57 1.50 4.90 3.70
N ARG A 58 1.24 6.11 4.18
CA ARG A 58 0.44 6.41 5.37
C ARG A 58 -0.69 7.36 5.00
N MET A 59 -1.88 6.80 4.81
CA MET A 59 -3.08 7.53 4.42
C MET A 59 -3.84 7.97 5.68
N PHE A 60 -3.52 9.17 6.17
CA PHE A 60 -4.18 9.77 7.34
C PHE A 60 -5.42 10.58 6.96
N TYR A 61 -5.28 11.49 6.01
CA TYR A 61 -6.38 12.36 5.59
C TYR A 61 -7.39 11.58 4.76
N CYS A 62 -8.68 11.71 5.09
CA CYS A 62 -9.78 11.09 4.35
C CYS A 62 -9.81 11.61 2.91
N ASN A 63 -9.43 10.76 1.96
CA ASN A 63 -9.35 11.07 0.53
C ASN A 63 -9.48 9.79 -0.29
N ARG A 64 -9.68 9.95 -1.60
CA ARG A 64 -9.46 8.87 -2.58
C ARG A 64 -8.07 9.03 -3.17
N TYR A 65 -7.18 8.11 -2.82
CA TYR A 65 -5.81 8.03 -3.32
C TYR A 65 -5.78 7.11 -4.54
N TYR A 66 -5.40 7.65 -5.69
CA TYR A 66 -5.05 6.86 -6.87
C TYR A 66 -3.62 6.35 -6.70
N VAL A 67 -3.42 5.07 -7.00
CA VAL A 67 -2.13 4.40 -6.82
C VAL A 67 -1.47 4.16 -8.17
N TYR A 68 -0.15 4.33 -8.22
CA TYR A 68 0.61 4.22 -9.47
C TYR A 68 1.83 3.34 -9.28
N TYR A 69 2.02 2.41 -10.21
CA TYR A 69 3.10 1.42 -10.19
C TYR A 69 3.06 0.46 -9.00
N TRP A 70 1.91 0.35 -8.32
CA TRP A 70 1.68 -0.63 -7.26
C TRP A 70 1.40 -1.99 -7.91
N ASN A 71 2.38 -2.88 -7.86
CA ASN A 71 2.32 -4.17 -8.54
C ASN A 71 2.62 -5.31 -7.57
N GLY A 72 2.12 -6.49 -7.91
CA GLY A 72 2.41 -7.72 -7.18
C GLY A 72 1.84 -7.74 -5.76
N GLY A 73 2.46 -8.56 -4.90
CA GLY A 73 2.04 -8.72 -3.51
C GLY A 73 2.55 -7.61 -2.60
N GLY A 74 1.78 -7.31 -1.58
CA GLY A 74 2.19 -6.47 -0.47
C GLY A 74 1.26 -6.63 0.71
N TYR A 75 1.21 -5.61 1.56
CA TYR A 75 0.44 -5.65 2.80
C TYR A 75 -0.25 -4.33 3.06
N PHE A 76 -1.37 -4.36 3.76
CA PHE A 76 -1.95 -3.15 4.34
C PHE A 76 -2.27 -3.39 5.82
N TRP A 77 -2.41 -2.30 6.57
CA TRP A 77 -2.82 -2.31 7.97
C TRP A 77 -3.77 -1.13 8.20
N ASN A 78 -5.06 -1.42 8.43
CA ASN A 78 -6.04 -0.40 8.77
C ASN A 78 -6.01 -0.14 10.30
N ASN A 79 -5.07 0.72 10.73
CA ASN A 79 -4.97 1.15 12.14
C ASN A 79 -5.74 2.46 12.39
N GLN A 80 -6.79 2.72 11.63
CA GLN A 80 -7.64 3.89 11.80
C GLN A 80 -8.53 3.77 13.05
N THR A 81 -9.22 4.85 13.40
CA THR A 81 -10.20 4.83 14.50
C THR A 81 -11.26 3.76 14.27
N SER A 82 -11.62 3.04 15.34
CA SER A 82 -12.58 1.93 15.28
C SER A 82 -13.85 2.28 14.51
N GLY A 83 -14.26 1.39 13.60
CA GLY A 83 -15.42 1.58 12.73
C GLY A 83 -15.15 2.34 11.42
N THR A 84 -13.94 2.89 11.22
CA THR A 84 -13.57 3.51 9.94
C THR A 84 -13.48 2.44 8.85
N VAL A 85 -14.09 2.69 7.70
CA VAL A 85 -14.16 1.73 6.59
C VAL A 85 -13.25 2.16 5.45
N ALA A 86 -12.20 1.41 5.20
CA ALA A 86 -11.37 1.55 4.01
C ALA A 86 -11.93 0.72 2.86
N ARG A 87 -11.87 1.26 1.63
CA ARG A 87 -12.30 0.59 0.40
C ARG A 87 -11.23 0.65 -0.66
N PHE A 88 -11.00 -0.47 -1.33
CA PHE A 88 -10.01 -0.64 -2.39
C PHE A 88 -10.78 -0.91 -3.69
N TYR A 89 -10.42 -0.19 -4.74
CA TYR A 89 -11.16 -0.18 -6.00
C TYR A 89 -10.30 -0.63 -7.17
N ASP A 90 -10.92 -1.33 -8.10
CA ASP A 90 -10.33 -1.62 -9.41
C ASP A 90 -10.34 -0.39 -10.34
N GLN A 91 -9.82 -0.58 -11.56
CA GLN A 91 -9.77 0.47 -12.59
C GLN A 91 -11.15 1.02 -12.96
N ASN A 92 -12.19 0.19 -12.91
CA ASN A 92 -13.56 0.55 -13.25
C ASN A 92 -14.30 1.20 -12.07
N GLY A 93 -13.66 1.28 -10.90
CA GLY A 93 -14.25 1.79 -9.67
C GLY A 93 -15.08 0.78 -8.91
N ASN A 94 -15.02 -0.52 -9.25
CA ASN A 94 -15.67 -1.56 -8.46
C ASN A 94 -14.87 -1.83 -7.19
N THR A 95 -15.58 -2.09 -6.09
CA THR A 95 -14.94 -2.45 -4.83
C THR A 95 -14.34 -3.84 -4.92
N LEU A 96 -13.02 -3.93 -4.81
CA LEU A 96 -12.28 -5.18 -4.66
C LEU A 96 -12.24 -5.65 -3.21
N ARG A 97 -12.19 -4.70 -2.27
CA ARG A 97 -12.09 -4.99 -0.84
C ARG A 97 -12.73 -3.87 -0.02
N THR A 98 -13.38 -4.27 1.06
CA THR A 98 -13.81 -3.41 2.16
C THR A 98 -13.15 -3.90 3.44
N ASP A 99 -12.58 -3.01 4.23
CA ASP A 99 -11.88 -3.34 5.48
C ASP A 99 -12.29 -2.36 6.59
N THR A 100 -12.79 -2.87 7.72
CA THR A 100 -13.27 -2.06 8.84
C THR A 100 -12.24 -2.05 9.96
N ALA A 101 -11.78 -0.86 10.33
CA ALA A 101 -10.78 -0.64 11.36
C ALA A 101 -11.27 -0.98 12.78
N PRO A 102 -10.37 -1.33 13.71
CA PRO A 102 -8.95 -1.58 13.48
C PRO A 102 -8.71 -3.02 13.01
N THR A 103 -7.76 -3.21 12.10
CA THR A 103 -7.29 -4.55 11.70
C THR A 103 -5.81 -4.71 12.00
N GLY A 104 -5.29 -5.93 11.83
CA GLY A 104 -3.84 -6.18 11.80
C GLY A 104 -3.30 -6.11 10.38
N GLN A 105 -1.99 -6.33 10.24
CA GLN A 105 -1.37 -6.44 8.93
C GLN A 105 -2.00 -7.59 8.12
N THR A 106 -2.44 -7.27 6.92
CA THR A 106 -3.13 -8.20 6.01
C THR A 106 -2.45 -8.18 4.64
N SER A 107 -2.27 -9.36 4.03
CA SER A 107 -1.70 -9.46 2.68
C SER A 107 -2.72 -9.04 1.62
N ILE A 108 -2.20 -8.49 0.51
CA ILE A 108 -3.01 -8.05 -0.62
C ILE A 108 -2.22 -8.18 -1.92
N ASN A 109 -2.93 -8.42 -3.03
CA ASN A 109 -2.39 -8.25 -4.37
C ASN A 109 -2.73 -6.82 -4.82
N TRP A 110 -1.72 -6.01 -5.06
CA TRP A 110 -1.85 -4.62 -5.49
C TRP A 110 -2.16 -4.48 -6.98
N GLY A 111 -1.82 -5.49 -7.81
CA GLY A 111 -2.00 -5.43 -9.26
C GLY A 111 -3.41 -5.00 -9.75
N PRO A 112 -4.52 -5.47 -9.15
CA PRO A 112 -5.85 -5.01 -9.56
C PRO A 112 -6.28 -3.67 -8.92
N VAL A 113 -5.55 -3.15 -7.92
CA VAL A 113 -5.95 -1.95 -7.16
C VAL A 113 -5.53 -0.69 -7.91
N TYR A 114 -6.49 0.18 -8.19
CA TYR A 114 -6.27 1.47 -8.87
C TYR A 114 -6.52 2.68 -7.98
N SER A 115 -7.36 2.52 -6.95
CA SER A 115 -7.53 3.57 -5.95
C SER A 115 -7.98 3.02 -4.61
N ILE A 116 -7.70 3.78 -3.56
CA ILE A 116 -8.03 3.45 -2.18
C ILE A 116 -8.75 4.66 -1.58
N ARG A 117 -9.82 4.42 -0.85
CA ARG A 117 -10.48 5.44 -0.04
C ARG A 117 -10.46 4.99 1.41
N ASN A 118 -9.77 5.74 2.26
CA ASN A 118 -9.55 5.42 3.68
C ASN A 118 -10.71 5.89 4.59
N CYS A 119 -11.89 6.09 4.00
CA CYS A 119 -13.16 6.52 4.58
C CYS A 119 -14.26 6.28 3.51
#